data_AF-A0A257SHJ6-F1
#
_entry.id   AF-A0A257SHJ6-F1
#
_cell.length_a   1.000
_cell.length_b   1.000
_cell.length_c   1.000
_cell.angle_alpha   90.00
_cell.angle_beta   90.00
_cell.angle_gamma   90.00
#
_symmetry.space_group_name_H-M   'P 1'
#
loop_
_entity.id
_entity.type
_entity.pdbx_description
1 polymer ?
#
loop_
_entity_poly.entity_id
_entity_poly.type
_entity_poly.pdbx_seq_one_letter_code
_entity_poly.pdbx_strand_id
1 'polypeptide(L)'
;MRLVPLMLALSFTASLRAPALAQESLVDEGTLVITHNGAPVGREAYRIVRAAGVGGQAYRATATISFDANRLSLRLTTDSAGAPLTYELAV
;
A
#
# COMPACT_ATOMS: atom_id res chain seq x y z
N MET A 1 32.52 28.95 -54.47
CA MET A 1 31.38 28.06 -54.15
C MET A 1 31.65 27.46 -52.78
N ARG A 2 30.95 27.92 -51.73
CA ARG A 2 31.07 27.39 -50.37
C ARG A 2 29.66 26.97 -49.94
N LEU A 3 29.42 25.67 -49.89
CA LEU A 3 28.19 25.08 -49.37
C LEU A 3 28.42 24.73 -47.90
N VAL A 4 27.77 25.46 -47.01
CA VAL A 4 27.66 25.12 -45.58
C VAL A 4 26.57 24.07 -45.45
N PRO A 5 26.83 22.86 -44.91
CA PRO A 5 25.77 21.88 -44.72
C PRO A 5 24.97 22.23 -43.45
N LEU A 6 23.68 22.42 -43.69
CA LEU A 6 22.62 22.69 -42.73
C LEU A 6 22.42 21.49 -41.79
N MET A 7 22.36 21.80 -40.48
CA MET A 7 22.04 20.90 -39.38
C MET A 7 20.76 20.10 -39.60
N LEU A 8 20.74 18.84 -39.10
CA LEU A 8 19.59 18.34 -38.35
C LEU A 8 20.01 17.15 -37.47
N ALA A 9 20.56 17.43 -36.29
CA ALA A 9 20.71 16.42 -35.25
C ALA A 9 19.34 16.23 -34.58
N LEU A 10 18.64 15.17 -34.97
CA LEU A 10 17.36 14.79 -34.39
C LEU A 10 17.60 14.20 -32.99
N SER A 11 17.61 15.04 -31.97
CA SER A 11 17.71 14.61 -30.57
C SER A 11 16.40 13.93 -30.16
N PHE A 12 16.32 12.61 -30.34
CA PHE A 12 15.23 11.78 -29.83
C PHE A 12 15.39 11.66 -28.30
N THR A 13 14.84 12.63 -27.56
CA THR A 13 14.68 12.51 -26.11
C THR A 13 13.62 11.46 -25.82
N ALA A 14 14.03 10.20 -25.77
CA ALA A 14 13.22 9.13 -25.21
C ALA A 14 12.93 9.46 -23.74
N SER A 15 11.77 10.06 -23.47
CA SER A 15 11.25 10.22 -22.13
C SER A 15 10.95 8.83 -21.56
N LEU A 16 11.95 8.24 -20.92
CA LEU A 16 11.79 7.09 -20.04
C LEU A 16 10.83 7.53 -18.92
N ARG A 17 9.53 7.27 -19.11
CA ARG A 17 8.53 7.38 -18.04
C ARG A 17 8.91 6.34 -17.01
N ALA A 18 9.61 6.76 -15.96
CA ALA A 18 9.81 5.92 -14.78
C ALA A 18 8.43 5.44 -14.32
N PRO A 19 8.28 4.15 -13.96
CA PRO A 19 7.02 3.67 -13.42
C PRO A 19 6.71 4.51 -12.17
N ALA A 20 5.62 5.27 -12.21
CA ALA A 20 5.13 5.95 -11.03
C ALA A 20 4.87 4.86 -9.99
N LEU A 21 5.64 4.86 -8.91
CA LEU A 21 5.33 4.02 -7.76
C LEU A 21 3.88 4.31 -7.38
N ALA A 22 3.02 3.30 -7.41
CA ALA A 22 1.62 3.45 -7.07
C ALA A 22 1.56 4.07 -5.67
N GLN A 23 1.20 5.34 -5.59
CA GLN A 23 1.26 6.10 -4.36
C GLN A 23 0.12 5.63 -3.46
N GLU A 24 0.46 4.88 -2.42
CA GLU A 24 -0.48 4.54 -1.37
C GLU A 24 -0.77 5.81 -0.55
N SER A 25 -2.05 6.04 -0.23
CA SER A 25 -2.44 7.10 0.69
C SER A 25 -2.97 6.52 1.99
N LEU A 26 -2.51 7.07 3.12
CA LEU A 26 -3.00 6.68 4.43
C LEU A 26 -4.49 7.00 4.54
N VAL A 27 -5.27 6.02 4.98
CA VAL A 27 -6.70 6.19 5.29
C VAL A 27 -6.87 6.29 6.79
N ASP A 28 -6.25 5.37 7.53
CA ASP A 28 -6.31 5.32 8.98
C ASP A 28 -5.12 4.53 9.54
N GLU A 29 -4.73 4.83 10.78
CA GLU A 29 -3.76 4.05 11.54
C GLU A 29 -3.96 4.25 13.03
N GLY A 30 -3.66 3.21 13.80
CA GLY A 30 -3.88 3.28 15.23
C GLY A 30 -3.30 2.14 16.01
N THR A 31 -3.50 2.24 17.32
CA THR A 31 -3.20 1.20 18.28
C THR A 31 -4.39 1.02 19.21
N LEU A 32 -4.78 -0.22 19.43
CA LEU A 32 -5.88 -0.62 20.30
C LEU A 32 -5.30 -1.43 21.47
N VAL A 33 -5.82 -1.23 22.67
CA VAL A 33 -5.53 -2.09 23.83
C VAL A 33 -6.65 -3.14 23.92
N ILE A 34 -6.27 -4.41 23.94
CA ILE A 34 -7.22 -5.51 24.09
C ILE A 34 -7.36 -5.77 25.59
N THR A 35 -8.59 -5.77 26.09
CA THR A 35 -8.89 -6.01 27.50
C THR A 35 -9.78 -7.24 27.67
N HIS A 36 -9.61 -7.95 28.78
CA HIS A 36 -10.46 -9.04 29.22
C HIS A 36 -10.80 -8.81 30.69
N ASN A 37 -12.10 -8.71 31.00
CA ASN A 37 -12.60 -8.33 32.34
C ASN A 37 -11.97 -7.03 32.88
N GLY A 38 -11.77 -6.04 32.01
CA GLY A 38 -11.17 -4.74 32.36
C GLY A 38 -9.66 -4.76 32.54
N ALA A 39 -9.01 -5.93 32.51
CA ALA A 39 -7.55 -6.04 32.54
C ALA A 39 -6.97 -6.05 31.12
N PRO A 40 -5.87 -5.32 30.83
CA PRO A 40 -5.21 -5.37 29.54
C PRO A 40 -4.53 -6.74 29.34
N VAL A 41 -4.80 -7.37 28.20
CA VAL A 41 -4.30 -8.71 27.83
C VAL A 41 -3.60 -8.73 26.48
N GLY A 42 -3.65 -7.61 25.74
CA GLY A 42 -3.01 -7.52 24.45
C GLY A 42 -3.06 -6.13 23.85
N ARG A 43 -2.57 -6.04 22.63
CA ARG A 43 -2.51 -4.82 21.85
C ARG A 43 -2.55 -5.16 20.37
N GLU A 44 -3.28 -4.36 19.62
CA GLU A 44 -3.25 -4.37 18.16
C GLU A 44 -2.68 -3.05 17.66
N ALA A 45 -1.81 -3.12 16.66
CA ALA A 45 -1.41 -1.95 15.87
C ALA A 45 -1.84 -2.19 14.42
N TYR A 46 -2.58 -1.26 13.83
CA TYR A 46 -3.11 -1.39 12.49
C TYR A 46 -2.78 -0.19 11.62
N ARG A 47 -2.81 -0.42 10.31
CA ARG A 47 -2.66 0.59 9.26
C ARG A 47 -3.55 0.24 8.09
N ILE A 48 -4.29 1.22 7.60
CA ILE A 48 -5.16 1.12 6.43
C ILE A 48 -4.67 2.11 5.40
N VAL A 49 -4.39 1.61 4.20
CA VAL A 49 -4.00 2.43 3.06
C VAL A 49 -4.95 2.23 1.90
N ARG A 50 -5.16 3.31 1.16
CA ARG A 50 -5.77 3.29 -0.15
C ARG A 50 -4.66 3.00 -1.16
N ALA A 51 -4.84 1.98 -1.98
CA ALA A 51 -3.87 1.53 -2.98
C ALA A 51 -4.52 1.39 -4.36
N ALA A 52 -3.70 1.25 -5.40
CA ALA A 52 -4.17 0.82 -6.70
C ALA A 52 -4.60 -0.65 -6.62
N GLY A 53 -5.75 -0.97 -7.22
CA GLY A 53 -6.33 -2.31 -7.19
C GLY A 53 -6.97 -2.70 -8.53
N VAL A 54 -7.39 -3.96 -8.63
CA VAL A 54 -8.21 -4.42 -9.76
C VAL A 54 -9.50 -3.60 -9.78
N GLY A 55 -9.80 -2.94 -10.90
CA GLY A 55 -10.94 -2.01 -10.99
C GLY A 55 -10.65 -0.58 -10.49
N GLY A 56 -9.39 -0.25 -10.20
CA GLY A 56 -8.91 1.10 -9.92
C GLY A 56 -8.48 1.31 -8.48
N GLN A 57 -9.39 1.11 -7.53
CA GLN A 57 -9.17 1.40 -6.11
C GLN A 57 -9.27 0.13 -5.27
N ALA A 58 -8.29 -0.09 -4.39
CA ALA A 58 -8.37 -1.06 -3.32
C ALA A 58 -8.03 -0.42 -1.97
N TYR A 59 -8.45 -1.06 -0.90
CA TYR A 59 -7.98 -0.76 0.45
C TYR A 59 -7.18 -1.94 0.97
N ARG A 60 -6.08 -1.65 1.65
CA ARG A 60 -5.22 -2.65 2.28
C ARG A 60 -5.13 -2.33 3.76
N ALA A 61 -5.66 -3.23 4.58
CA ALA A 61 -5.50 -3.21 6.02
C ALA A 61 -4.40 -4.19 6.43
N THR A 62 -3.47 -3.74 7.26
CA THR A 62 -2.48 -4.58 7.92
C THR A 62 -2.57 -4.40 9.41
N ALA A 63 -2.46 -5.48 10.18
CA ALA A 63 -2.43 -5.41 11.63
C ALA A 63 -1.39 -6.36 12.22
N THR A 64 -0.79 -5.96 13.34
CA THR A 64 -0.04 -6.84 14.24
C THR A 64 -0.76 -6.89 15.57
N ILE A 65 -1.13 -8.09 16.01
CA ILE A 65 -1.83 -8.32 17.26
C ILE A 65 -0.91 -9.11 18.18
N SER A 66 -0.62 -8.56 19.35
CA SER A 66 -0.02 -9.30 20.45
C SER A 66 -1.09 -9.58 21.49
N PHE A 67 -1.33 -10.84 21.81
CA PHE A 67 -2.31 -11.26 22.81
C PHE A 67 -1.77 -12.49 23.55
N ASP A 68 -1.72 -12.44 24.88
CA ASP A 68 -1.03 -13.42 25.72
C ASP A 68 0.42 -13.68 25.23
N ALA A 69 0.73 -14.94 24.87
CA ALA A 69 2.03 -15.37 24.34
C ALA A 69 2.07 -15.42 22.80
N ASN A 70 0.99 -15.02 22.12
CA ASN A 70 0.87 -15.13 20.67
C ASN A 70 1.06 -13.76 20.00
N ARG A 71 1.62 -13.80 18.78
CA ARG A 71 1.73 -12.62 17.92
C ARG A 71 1.21 -12.94 16.52
N LEU A 72 0.08 -12.34 16.17
CA LEU A 72 -0.53 -12.51 14.86
C LEU A 72 -0.15 -11.34 13.94
N SER A 73 0.06 -11.62 12.66
CA SER A 73 0.15 -10.62 11.60
C SER A 73 -0.94 -10.86 10.58
N LEU A 74 -1.72 -9.82 10.28
CA LEU A 74 -2.88 -9.85 9.42
C LEU A 74 -2.69 -8.92 8.23
N ARG A 75 -3.19 -9.34 7.08
CA ARG A 75 -3.34 -8.50 5.91
C ARG A 75 -4.65 -8.81 5.20
N LEU A 76 -5.47 -7.79 4.99
CA LEU A 76 -6.72 -7.86 4.25
C LEU A 76 -6.66 -6.82 3.12
N THR A 77 -6.93 -7.24 1.89
CA THR A 77 -7.15 -6.33 0.76
C THR A 77 -8.60 -6.42 0.32
N THR A 78 -9.25 -5.28 0.13
CA THR A 78 -10.62 -5.18 -0.39
C THR A 78 -10.68 -4.32 -1.65
N ASP A 79 -11.76 -4.44 -2.41
CA ASP A 79 -12.11 -3.46 -3.44
C ASP A 79 -12.63 -2.13 -2.81
N SER A 80 -13.12 -1.22 -3.66
CA SER A 80 -13.66 0.07 -3.24
C SER A 80 -14.99 0.00 -2.49
N ALA A 81 -15.74 -1.10 -2.62
CA ALA A 81 -16.99 -1.36 -1.90
C ALA A 81 -16.76 -2.10 -0.57
N GLY A 82 -15.51 -2.49 -0.28
CA GLY A 82 -15.15 -3.25 0.92
C GLY A 82 -15.26 -4.77 0.75
N ALA A 83 -15.49 -5.28 -0.46
CA ALA A 83 -15.52 -6.72 -0.71
C ALA A 83 -14.09 -7.30 -0.60
N PRO A 84 -13.87 -8.38 0.17
CA PRO A 84 -12.55 -8.99 0.30
C PRO A 84 -12.01 -9.53 -1.02
N LEU A 85 -10.77 -9.16 -1.34
CA LEU A 85 -10.01 -9.67 -2.49
C LEU A 85 -8.96 -10.69 -2.05
N THR A 86 -8.22 -10.38 -0.97
CA THR A 86 -7.22 -11.29 -0.39
C THR A 86 -7.19 -11.17 1.12
N TYR A 87 -6.86 -12.28 1.79
CA TYR A 87 -6.66 -12.33 3.23
C TYR A 87 -5.46 -13.23 3.56
N GLU A 88 -4.57 -12.73 4.41
CA GLU A 88 -3.38 -13.43 4.89
C GLU A 88 -3.31 -13.31 6.41
N LEU A 89 -2.97 -14.42 7.07
CA LEU A 89 -2.74 -14.51 8.52
C LEU A 89 -1.45 -15.31 8.76
N ALA A 90 -0.55 -14.73 9.56
CA ALA A 90 0.64 -15.39 10.08
C ALA A 90 0.59 -15.41 11.62
N VAL A 91 1.07 -16.51 12.22
CA VAL A 91 1.10 -16.80 13.66
C VAL A 91 2.54 -16.98 14.12
#